data_AF-A0A430Q0R9-F1
#
_entry.id   AF-A0A430Q0R9-F1
#
_cell.length_a   1.000
_cell.length_b   1.000
_cell.length_c   1.000
_cell.angle_alpha   90.00
_cell.angle_beta   90.00
_cell.angle_gamma   90.00
#
_symmetry.space_group_name_H-M   'P 1'
#
loop_
_entity.id
_entity.type
_entity.pdbx_description
1 polymer ?
#
loop_
_entity_poly.entity_id
_entity_poly.type
_entity_poly.pdbx_seq_one_letter_code
_entity_poly.pdbx_strand_id
1 'polypeptide(L)'
;MYSRLSHADIIRRMTEEFDEDSGEYPLIQSSPVWKRFRSNFVEFIQVLIRQCQYSIIYDQCMIDQVISLLTGLTDSQVRAFRHTSTLAAMKMMTALVDVALNVSINRDNTQRQYEAERSKVQNRRASDRLEVLMQRRQELEENMEEVKNMLVYIFKGVFVHRY
;
A
#
# COMPACT_ATOMS: atom_id res chain seq x y z
N MET A 1 -15.45 11.22 -15.09
CA MET A 1 -14.81 9.97 -15.54
C MET A 1 -14.82 8.94 -14.41
N TYR A 2 -14.15 9.23 -13.29
CA TYR A 2 -14.00 8.34 -12.13
C TYR A 2 -15.30 7.83 -11.48
N SER A 3 -16.35 8.67 -11.36
CA SER A 3 -17.62 8.27 -10.72
C SER A 3 -18.58 7.47 -11.61
N ARG A 4 -18.23 7.22 -12.88
CA ARG A 4 -19.15 6.62 -13.86
C ARG A 4 -18.54 5.49 -14.70
N LEU A 5 -17.23 5.30 -14.66
CA LEU A 5 -16.52 4.37 -15.53
C LEU A 5 -15.69 3.40 -14.69
N SER A 6 -15.63 2.15 -15.12
CA SER A 6 -14.75 1.15 -14.51
C SER A 6 -13.28 1.50 -14.77
N HIS A 7 -12.36 0.96 -13.97
CA HIS A 7 -10.92 1.10 -14.26
C HIS A 7 -10.56 0.59 -15.66
N ALA A 8 -11.20 -0.48 -16.13
CA ALA A 8 -10.98 -1.01 -17.48
C ALA A 8 -11.38 0.00 -18.57
N ASP A 9 -12.54 0.66 -18.43
CA ASP A 9 -12.98 1.69 -19.37
C ASP A 9 -12.07 2.92 -19.34
N ILE A 10 -11.58 3.29 -18.15
CA ILE A 10 -10.66 4.40 -17.98
C ILE A 10 -9.35 4.11 -18.71
N ILE A 11 -8.77 2.94 -18.48
CA ILE A 11 -7.51 2.52 -19.09
C ILE A 11 -7.64 2.41 -20.61
N ARG A 12 -8.77 1.87 -21.10
CA ARG A 12 -9.05 1.80 -22.54
C ARG A 12 -9.04 3.18 -23.17
N ARG A 13 -9.76 4.13 -22.58
CA ARG A 13 -9.81 5.50 -23.08
C ARG A 13 -8.46 6.22 -23.02
N MET A 14 -7.72 6.03 -21.93
CA MET A 14 -6.35 6.55 -21.82
C MET A 14 -5.40 5.94 -22.84
N THR A 15 -5.62 4.68 -23.24
CA THR A 15 -4.85 4.02 -24.30
C THR A 15 -5.21 4.58 -25.67
N GLU A 16 -6.50 4.80 -25.95
CA GLU A 16 -6.98 5.41 -27.20
C GLU A 16 -6.49 6.85 -27.38
N GLU A 17 -6.34 7.61 -26.28
CA GLU A 17 -5.83 8.98 -26.27
C GLU A 17 -4.30 9.05 -26.15
N PHE A 18 -3.61 7.91 -26.00
CA PHE A 18 -2.16 7.90 -25.85
C PHE A 18 -1.47 8.12 -27.19
N ASP A 19 -0.69 9.19 -27.29
CA ASP A 19 0.15 9.45 -28.47
C ASP A 19 1.37 8.50 -28.45
N GLU A 20 1.27 7.40 -29.21
CA GLU A 20 2.31 6.38 -29.30
C GLU A 20 3.55 6.83 -30.08
N ASP A 21 3.48 7.94 -30.82
CA ASP A 21 4.48 8.28 -31.84
C ASP A 21 5.88 8.61 -31.28
N SER A 22 5.98 9.02 -30.00
CA SER A 22 7.29 9.34 -29.42
C SER A 22 8.02 8.13 -28.84
N GLY A 23 7.31 7.03 -28.50
CA GLY A 23 7.87 5.86 -27.80
C GLY A 23 8.55 6.14 -26.45
N GLU A 24 8.77 7.42 -26.11
CA GLU A 24 9.40 7.92 -24.91
C GLU A 24 8.37 8.21 -23.83
N TYR A 25 8.72 7.91 -22.60
CA TYR A 25 7.93 8.24 -21.43
C TYR A 25 8.84 8.52 -20.23
N PRO A 26 8.38 9.27 -19.22
CA PRO A 26 9.22 9.86 -18.17
C PRO A 26 10.24 8.92 -17.49
N LEU A 27 9.94 7.62 -17.38
CA LEU A 27 10.79 6.66 -16.67
C LEU A 27 11.96 6.11 -17.49
N ILE A 28 11.95 6.25 -18.82
CA ILE A 28 13.03 5.79 -19.70
C ILE A 28 13.93 6.93 -20.21
N GLN A 29 13.54 8.18 -19.95
CA GLN A 29 14.33 9.33 -20.35
C GLN A 29 15.59 9.50 -19.47
N SER A 30 16.71 9.83 -20.10
CA SER A 30 18.05 9.79 -19.50
C SER A 30 18.52 11.13 -18.93
N SER A 31 17.83 12.23 -19.24
CA SER A 31 18.18 13.58 -18.76
C SER A 31 18.17 13.65 -17.22
N PRO A 32 19.05 14.49 -16.60
CA PRO A 32 19.08 14.66 -15.15
C PRO A 32 17.74 15.01 -14.50
N VAL A 33 16.87 15.74 -15.22
CA VAL A 33 15.51 16.08 -14.76
C VAL A 33 14.66 14.82 -14.59
N TRP A 34 14.70 13.90 -15.55
CA TRP A 34 13.93 12.66 -15.53
C TRP A 34 14.45 11.63 -14.54
N LYS A 35 15.77 11.60 -14.30
CA LYS A 35 16.34 10.82 -13.18
C LYS A 35 15.81 11.28 -11.83
N ARG A 36 15.69 12.60 -11.62
CA ARG A 36 15.10 13.19 -10.40
C ARG A 36 13.60 12.89 -10.29
N PHE A 37 12.87 13.03 -11.40
CA PHE A 37 11.46 12.64 -11.45
C PHE A 37 11.25 11.20 -10.99
N ARG A 38 12.06 10.25 -11.51
CA ARG A 38 11.98 8.84 -11.10
C ARG A 38 12.20 8.66 -9.60
N SER A 39 13.18 9.36 -9.02
CA SER A 39 13.42 9.33 -7.57
C SER A 39 12.21 9.84 -6.79
N ASN A 40 11.71 11.02 -7.16
CA ASN A 40 10.57 11.66 -6.50
C ASN A 40 9.29 10.83 -6.64
N PHE A 41 9.07 10.18 -7.79
CA PHE A 41 7.93 9.31 -8.02
C PHE A 41 7.94 8.11 -7.08
N VAL A 42 9.10 7.45 -6.94
CA VAL A 42 9.27 6.33 -6.01
C VAL A 42 9.07 6.77 -4.56
N GLU A 43 9.69 7.88 -4.18
CA GLU A 43 9.61 8.43 -2.83
C GLU A 43 8.18 8.83 -2.48
N PHE A 44 7.47 9.52 -3.38
CA PHE A 44 6.09 9.93 -3.19
C PHE A 44 5.19 8.75 -2.82
N ILE A 45 5.29 7.63 -3.55
CA ILE A 45 4.48 6.44 -3.28
C ILE A 45 4.76 5.90 -1.88
N GLN A 46 6.04 5.81 -1.49
CA GLN A 46 6.41 5.29 -0.18
C GLN A 46 5.95 6.23 0.95
N VAL A 47 6.13 7.55 0.77
CA VAL A 47 5.70 8.55 1.75
C VAL A 47 4.18 8.55 1.88
N LEU A 48 3.43 8.46 0.78
CA LEU A 48 1.97 8.40 0.79
C LEU A 48 1.47 7.24 1.67
N ILE A 49 1.96 6.02 1.44
CA ILE A 49 1.57 4.84 2.24
C ILE A 49 1.96 5.01 3.71
N ARG A 50 3.16 5.54 3.99
CA ARG A 50 3.62 5.79 5.37
C ARG A 50 2.77 6.83 6.09
N GLN A 51 2.34 7.90 5.44
CA GLN A 51 1.49 8.92 6.07
C GLN A 51 0.08 8.39 6.34
N CYS A 52 -0.41 7.48 5.49
CA CYS A 52 -1.74 6.86 5.64
C CYS A 52 -1.77 5.67 6.62
N GLN A 53 -0.63 5.21 7.14
CA GLN A 53 -0.48 3.88 7.75
C GLN A 53 -1.29 3.60 9.03
N TYR A 54 -1.84 4.63 9.67
CA TYR A 54 -2.57 4.51 10.94
C TYR A 54 -4.09 4.66 10.81
N SER A 55 -4.60 4.98 9.62
CA SER A 55 -6.04 5.19 9.41
C SER A 55 -6.47 4.91 7.97
N ILE A 56 -6.02 5.75 7.04
CA ILE A 56 -6.57 5.80 5.67
C ILE A 56 -6.33 4.49 4.92
N ILE A 57 -5.22 3.78 5.17
CA ILE A 57 -4.99 2.50 4.47
C ILE A 57 -6.03 1.42 4.81
N TYR A 58 -6.74 1.55 5.93
CA TYR A 58 -7.74 0.59 6.42
C TYR A 58 -9.19 1.02 6.09
N ASP A 59 -9.37 2.06 5.27
CA ASP A 59 -10.70 2.63 4.95
C ASP A 59 -11.51 1.81 3.92
N GLN A 60 -10.98 0.66 3.47
CA GLN A 60 -11.56 -0.20 2.43
C GLN A 60 -11.87 0.54 1.12
N CYS A 61 -11.14 1.62 0.83
CA CYS A 61 -11.37 2.45 -0.33
C CYS A 61 -10.06 2.85 -1.01
N MET A 62 -9.19 3.61 -0.33
CA MET A 62 -8.02 4.21 -0.97
C MET A 62 -7.10 3.16 -1.59
N ILE A 63 -6.71 2.15 -0.81
CA ILE A 63 -5.76 1.13 -1.27
C ILE A 63 -6.37 0.24 -2.34
N ASP A 64 -7.63 -0.17 -2.19
CA ASP A 64 -8.31 -1.02 -3.17
C ASP A 64 -8.45 -0.34 -4.53
N GLN A 65 -8.81 0.95 -4.55
CA GLN A 65 -8.90 1.71 -5.79
C GLN A 65 -7.53 1.85 -6.46
N VAL A 66 -6.48 2.14 -5.67
CA VAL A 66 -5.12 2.28 -6.21
C VAL A 66 -4.58 0.95 -6.72
N ILE A 67 -4.71 -0.15 -5.96
CA ILE A 67 -4.28 -1.49 -6.39
C ILE A 67 -5.05 -1.92 -7.64
N SER A 68 -6.37 -1.71 -7.69
CA SER A 68 -7.19 -2.05 -8.85
C SER A 68 -6.75 -1.30 -10.11
N LEU A 69 -6.52 0.02 -9.99
CA LEU A 69 -6.03 0.83 -11.10
C LEU A 69 -4.63 0.38 -11.56
N LEU A 70 -3.70 0.16 -10.62
CA LEU A 70 -2.34 -0.29 -10.94
C LEU A 70 -2.35 -1.66 -11.62
N THR A 71 -3.16 -2.60 -11.12
CA THR A 71 -3.33 -3.94 -11.71
C THR A 71 -3.85 -3.84 -13.14
N GLY A 72 -4.88 -3.04 -13.39
CA GLY A 72 -5.39 -2.82 -14.75
C GLY A 72 -4.34 -2.18 -15.67
N LEU A 73 -3.61 -1.16 -15.20
CA LEU A 73 -2.56 -0.51 -15.98
C LEU A 73 -1.40 -1.45 -16.28
N THR A 74 -1.11 -2.39 -15.37
CA THR A 74 -0.10 -3.41 -15.65
C THR A 74 -0.49 -4.30 -16.82
N ASP A 75 -1.77 -4.57 -17.07
CA ASP A 75 -2.19 -5.43 -18.18
C ASP A 75 -2.33 -4.73 -19.55
N SER A 76 -2.18 -3.39 -19.60
CA SER A 76 -2.36 -2.61 -20.84
C SER A 76 -1.33 -2.94 -21.94
N GLN A 77 -1.70 -2.95 -23.22
CA GLN A 77 -0.73 -3.12 -24.33
C GLN A 77 0.27 -1.95 -24.48
N VAL A 78 0.08 -0.83 -23.77
CA VAL A 78 0.99 0.32 -23.78
C VAL A 78 2.16 0.13 -22.81
N ARG A 79 3.40 0.08 -23.33
CA ARG A 79 4.61 -0.13 -22.52
C ARG A 79 4.78 0.92 -21.42
N ALA A 80 4.46 2.18 -21.70
CA ALA A 80 4.56 3.28 -20.74
C ALA A 80 3.69 3.04 -19.49
N PHE A 81 2.46 2.57 -19.68
CA PHE A 81 1.57 2.21 -18.57
C PHE A 81 2.11 1.03 -17.79
N ARG A 82 2.41 -0.08 -18.47
CA ARG A 82 2.90 -1.30 -17.82
C ARG A 82 4.15 -1.05 -16.98
N HIS A 83 5.15 -0.39 -17.54
CA HIS A 83 6.41 -0.15 -16.84
C HIS A 83 6.22 0.77 -15.62
N THR A 84 5.41 1.82 -15.78
CA THR A 84 5.16 2.81 -14.71
C THR A 84 4.34 2.21 -13.57
N SER A 85 3.26 1.49 -13.89
CA SER A 85 2.39 0.88 -12.88
C SER A 85 3.07 -0.28 -12.16
N THR A 86 3.87 -1.10 -12.85
CA THR A 86 4.67 -2.14 -12.18
C THR A 86 5.67 -1.50 -11.20
N LEU A 87 6.39 -0.44 -11.59
CA LEU A 87 7.30 0.24 -10.67
C LEU A 87 6.54 0.79 -9.44
N ALA A 88 5.39 1.43 -9.67
CA ALA A 88 4.57 1.97 -8.60
C ALA A 88 4.09 0.89 -7.61
N ALA A 89 3.56 -0.21 -8.14
CA ALA A 89 3.08 -1.36 -7.37
C ALA A 89 4.20 -1.98 -6.51
N MET A 90 5.42 -2.14 -7.06
CA MET A 90 6.55 -2.70 -6.31
C MET A 90 7.00 -1.78 -5.16
N LYS A 91 6.95 -0.45 -5.37
CA LYS A 91 7.29 0.52 -4.33
C LYS A 91 6.21 0.65 -3.26
N MET A 92 4.93 0.53 -3.65
CA MET A 92 3.82 0.40 -2.73
C MET A 92 3.94 -0.86 -1.87
N MET A 93 4.23 -2.01 -2.48
CA MET A 93 4.48 -3.26 -1.76
C MET A 93 5.61 -3.12 -0.73
N THR A 94 6.71 -2.47 -1.11
CA THR A 94 7.83 -2.20 -0.18
C THR A 94 7.35 -1.37 1.02
N ALA A 95 6.56 -0.32 0.79
CA ALA A 95 6.04 0.51 1.87
C ALA A 95 5.01 -0.24 2.76
N LEU A 96 4.19 -1.11 2.19
CA LEU A 96 3.27 -1.96 2.95
C LEU A 96 4.01 -2.97 3.83
N VAL A 97 5.16 -3.48 3.39
CA VAL A 97 6.04 -4.31 4.23
C VAL A 97 6.57 -3.52 5.43
N ASP A 98 7.00 -2.26 5.24
CA ASP A 98 7.40 -1.39 6.36
C ASP A 98 6.24 -1.18 7.35
N VAL A 99 5.01 -1.03 6.85
CA VAL A 99 3.81 -0.90 7.70
C VAL A 99 3.53 -2.19 8.47
N ALA A 100 3.58 -3.36 7.82
CA ALA A 100 3.44 -4.65 8.50
C ALA A 100 4.47 -4.81 9.62
N LEU A 101 5.73 -4.42 9.37
CA LEU A 101 6.78 -4.42 10.39
C LEU A 101 6.41 -3.53 11.59
N ASN A 102 5.94 -2.31 11.34
CA ASN A 102 5.51 -1.39 12.40
C ASN A 102 4.33 -1.94 13.21
N VAL A 103 3.35 -2.56 12.55
CA VAL A 103 2.21 -3.21 13.22
C VAL A 103 2.70 -4.37 14.10
N SER A 104 3.63 -5.19 13.60
CA SER A 104 4.24 -6.28 14.38
C SER A 104 4.95 -5.77 15.63
N ILE A 105 5.78 -4.72 15.49
CA ILE A 105 6.49 -4.10 16.61
C ILE A 105 5.49 -3.56 17.65
N ASN A 106 4.42 -2.90 17.19
CA ASN A 106 3.38 -2.36 18.07
C ASN A 106 2.61 -3.47 18.80
N ARG A 107 2.36 -4.60 18.13
CA ARG A 107 1.74 -5.78 18.73
C ARG A 107 2.61 -6.35 19.86
N ASP A 108 3.91 -6.51 19.61
CA ASP A 108 4.85 -7.00 20.62
C ASP A 108 5.00 -6.03 21.80
N ASN A 109 4.99 -4.73 21.54
CA ASN A 109 4.97 -3.71 22.59
C ASN A 109 3.70 -3.81 23.44
N THR A 110 2.53 -3.94 22.80
CA THR A 110 1.22 -4.03 23.46
C THR A 110 1.12 -5.31 24.29
N GLN A 111 1.63 -6.44 23.78
CA GLN A 111 1.70 -7.71 24.50
C GLN A 111 2.55 -7.60 25.77
N ARG A 112 3.74 -7.00 25.68
CA ARG A 112 4.59 -6.75 26.87
C ARG A 112 3.91 -5.85 27.89
N GLN A 113 3.19 -4.81 27.46
CA GLN A 113 2.42 -3.94 28.36
C GLN A 113 1.29 -4.71 29.05
N TYR A 114 0.60 -5.58 28.32
CA TYR A 114 -0.47 -6.42 28.86
C TYR A 114 0.06 -7.37 29.95
N GLU A 115 1.17 -8.05 29.69
CA GLU A 115 1.80 -8.97 30.66
C GLU A 115 2.29 -8.23 31.91
N ALA A 116 2.90 -7.05 31.73
CA ALA A 116 3.35 -6.20 32.84
C ALA A 116 2.18 -5.72 33.70
N GLU A 117 1.03 -5.38 33.11
CA GLU A 117 -0.16 -4.97 33.86
C GLU A 117 -0.83 -6.18 34.55
N ARG A 118 -0.88 -7.33 33.88
CA ARG A 118 -1.49 -8.56 34.38
C ARG A 118 -0.72 -9.15 35.58
N SER A 119 0.60 -9.04 35.56
CA SER A 119 1.49 -9.53 36.63
C SER A 119 1.44 -8.69 37.92
N LYS A 120 0.80 -7.51 37.90
CA LYS A 120 0.61 -6.71 39.12
C LYS A 120 -0.29 -7.44 40.14
N VAL A 121 0.00 -7.17 41.41
CA VAL A 121 -0.81 -7.60 42.56
C VAL A 121 -2.24 -7.09 42.38
N GLN A 122 -3.24 -7.91 42.74
CA GLN A 122 -4.66 -7.69 42.44
C GLN A 122 -5.17 -6.30 42.84
N ASN A 123 -4.76 -5.75 43.99
CA ASN A 123 -5.15 -4.40 44.43
C ASN A 123 -4.52 -3.24 43.63
N ARG A 124 -3.49 -3.50 42.81
CA ARG A 124 -2.80 -2.52 41.95
C ARG A 124 -3.05 -2.77 40.46
N ARG A 125 -3.83 -3.79 40.12
CA ARG A 125 -4.17 -4.17 38.75
C ARG A 125 -5.34 -3.32 38.27
N ALA A 126 -5.13 -2.56 37.19
CA ALA A 126 -6.21 -1.84 36.55
C ALA A 126 -6.93 -2.74 35.53
N SER A 127 -8.15 -3.18 35.84
CA SER A 127 -8.96 -4.03 34.95
C SER A 127 -9.24 -3.34 33.62
N ASP A 128 -9.64 -2.06 33.67
CA ASP A 128 -9.95 -1.25 32.48
C ASP A 128 -8.74 -1.12 31.55
N ARG A 129 -7.54 -1.02 32.11
CA ARG A 129 -6.30 -0.96 31.32
C ARG A 129 -6.00 -2.28 30.61
N LEU A 130 -6.30 -3.42 31.26
CA LEU A 130 -6.14 -4.73 30.62
C LEU A 130 -7.12 -4.91 29.46
N GLU A 131 -8.35 -4.42 29.61
CA GLU A 131 -9.36 -4.45 28.56
C GLU A 131 -8.96 -3.60 27.35
N VAL A 132 -8.52 -2.35 27.57
CA VAL A 132 -8.00 -1.48 26.50
C VAL A 132 -6.81 -2.12 25.77
N LEU A 133 -5.88 -2.74 26.52
CA LEU A 133 -4.72 -3.42 25.91
C LEU A 133 -5.14 -4.66 25.11
N MET A 134 -6.16 -5.40 25.55
CA MET A 134 -6.72 -6.52 24.79
C MET A 134 -7.39 -6.05 23.51
N GLN A 135 -8.22 -5.01 23.57
CA GLN A 135 -8.88 -4.43 22.41
C GLN A 135 -7.84 -3.91 21.41
N ARG A 136 -6.82 -3.18 21.89
CA ARG A 136 -5.75 -2.68 21.04
C ARG A 136 -4.96 -3.79 20.36
N ARG A 137 -4.75 -4.92 21.04
CA ARG A 137 -4.09 -6.08 20.46
C ARG A 137 -4.93 -6.69 19.34
N GLN A 138 -6.24 -6.81 19.55
CA GLN A 138 -7.17 -7.31 18.54
C GLN A 138 -7.16 -6.41 17.29
N GLU A 139 -7.24 -5.09 17.46
CA GLU A 139 -7.13 -4.12 16.36
C GLU A 139 -5.82 -4.28 15.57
N LEU A 140 -4.69 -4.52 16.26
CA LEU A 140 -3.40 -4.71 15.60
C LEU A 140 -3.33 -6.03 14.82
N GLU A 141 -4.03 -7.07 15.26
CA GLU A 141 -4.13 -8.34 14.53
C GLU A 141 -4.98 -8.20 13.27
N GLU A 142 -6.10 -7.48 13.36
CA GLU A 142 -6.95 -7.14 12.20
C GLU A 142 -6.18 -6.28 11.18
N ASN A 143 -5.51 -5.22 11.64
CA ASN A 143 -4.67 -4.36 10.79
C ASN A 143 -3.57 -5.16 10.07
N MET A 144 -2.94 -6.12 10.76
CA MET A 144 -1.92 -6.97 10.14
C MET A 144 -2.52 -7.85 9.03
N GLU A 145 -3.72 -8.38 9.23
CA GLU A 145 -4.39 -9.20 8.22
C GLU A 145 -4.78 -8.38 6.99
N GLU A 146 -5.29 -7.17 7.19
CA GLU A 146 -5.59 -6.23 6.10
C GLU A 146 -4.32 -5.91 5.27
N VAL A 147 -3.21 -5.57 5.93
CA VAL A 147 -1.95 -5.30 5.23
C VAL A 147 -1.46 -6.53 4.45
N LYS A 148 -1.60 -7.75 5.00
CA LYS A 148 -1.28 -8.98 4.27
C LYS A 148 -2.17 -9.18 3.05
N ASN A 149 -3.47 -8.92 3.16
CA ASN A 149 -4.38 -9.02 2.03
C ASN A 149 -3.99 -8.06 0.91
N MET A 150 -3.67 -6.81 1.24
CA MET A 150 -3.15 -5.83 0.28
C MET A 150 -1.86 -6.32 -0.41
N LEU A 151 -0.90 -6.87 0.36
CA LEU A 151 0.33 -7.44 -0.18
C LEU A 151 0.05 -8.61 -1.12
N VAL A 152 -0.87 -9.51 -0.76
CA VAL A 152 -1.28 -10.65 -1.58
C VAL A 152 -1.95 -10.19 -2.87
N TYR A 153 -2.78 -9.13 -2.84
CA TYR A 153 -3.41 -8.57 -4.02
C TYR A 153 -2.38 -8.00 -4.99
N ILE A 154 -1.41 -7.21 -4.52
CA ILE A 154 -0.36 -6.69 -5.39
C ILE A 154 0.51 -7.85 -5.92
N PHE A 155 0.83 -8.84 -5.08
CA PHE A 155 1.64 -9.98 -5.50
C PHE A 155 0.97 -10.80 -6.60
N LYS A 156 -0.28 -11.21 -6.39
CA LYS A 156 -1.04 -12.00 -7.37
C LYS A 156 -1.42 -11.19 -8.61
N GLY A 157 -1.85 -9.94 -8.44
CA GLY A 157 -2.33 -9.10 -9.53
C GLY A 157 -1.22 -8.47 -10.39
N VAL A 158 -0.06 -8.20 -9.80
CA VAL A 158 1.06 -7.56 -10.50
C VAL A 158 2.27 -8.48 -10.58
N PHE A 159 2.88 -8.86 -9.45
CA PHE A 159 4.20 -9.49 -9.46
C PHE A 159 4.24 -10.79 -10.29
N VAL A 160 3.27 -11.69 -10.08
CA VAL A 160 3.20 -12.99 -10.77
C VAL A 160 3.09 -12.87 -12.30
N HIS A 161 2.51 -11.77 -12.80
CA HIS A 161 2.33 -11.57 -14.24
C HIS A 161 3.50 -10.82 -14.89
N ARG A 162 4.39 -10.21 -14.10
CA ARG A 162 5.41 -9.26 -14.56
C ARG A 162 6.85 -9.71 -14.39
N TYR A 163 7.06 -10.83 -13.72
CA TYR A 163 8.36 -11.45 -13.50
C TYR A 163 8.37 -12.85 -14.09
#